data_AF-A0A2L0N7P1-F1
#
_entry.id   AF-A0A2L0N7P1-F1
#
_cell.length_a   1.000
_cell.length_b   1.000
_cell.length_c   1.000
_cell.angle_alpha   90.00
_cell.angle_beta   90.00
_cell.angle_gamma   90.00
#
_symmetry.space_group_name_H-M   'P 1'
#
loop_
_entity.id
_entity.type
_entity.pdbx_description
1 polymer ?
#
loop_
_entity_poly.entity_id
_entity_poly.type
_entity_poly.pdbx_seq_one_letter_code
_entity_poly.pdbx_strand_id
1 'polypeptide(L)'
;MANERLRGAILASGLTVEQIAERLGVSSRTVERWVEAKDHRRPYRRFQYALANLLQRDLSDLWSDEQTSSETAEAGRAELVKLYPHRAVVPKELWTTLYAKASRHFDLVVYAGFWLSEDPLFFRLIREKAHDGVPVRLMLGDPGSSSVAQRGEDEGIGPAMASKIRNALANYGPLFGLSGVEFRLHSRAVAKSCDLVVALVRRCPVGRAGG
;
A
#
# COMPACT_ATOMS: atom_id res chain seq x y z
N MET A 1 16.72 7.10 26.01
CA MET A 1 17.43 5.91 25.46
C MET A 1 18.29 6.38 24.31
N ALA A 2 19.55 5.96 24.23
CA ALA A 2 20.46 6.38 23.16
C ALA A 2 19.95 5.93 21.78
N ASN A 3 20.28 6.69 20.74
CA ASN A 3 19.96 6.32 19.36
C ASN A 3 20.98 5.27 18.86
N GLU A 4 20.72 4.01 19.18
CA GLU A 4 21.56 2.88 18.79
C GLU A 4 21.62 2.67 17.26
N ARG A 5 20.57 3.08 16.53
CA ARG A 5 20.55 3.00 15.06
C ARG A 5 21.54 3.98 14.43
N LEU A 6 21.53 5.22 14.89
CA LEU A 6 22.51 6.23 14.47
C LEU A 6 23.93 5.81 14.89
N ARG A 7 24.11 5.31 16.12
CA ARG A 7 25.41 4.80 16.60
C ARG A 7 25.94 3.68 15.69
N GLY A 8 25.11 2.69 15.40
CA GLY A 8 25.46 1.56 14.53
C GLY A 8 25.77 1.99 13.10
N ALA A 9 25.03 2.96 12.57
CA ALA A 9 25.28 3.50 11.22
C ALA A 9 26.63 4.24 11.12
N ILE A 10 26.99 5.02 12.16
CA ILE A 10 28.30 5.69 12.22
C ILE A 10 29.42 4.64 12.25
N LEU A 11 29.32 3.64 13.11
CA LEU A 11 30.31 2.55 13.19
C LEU A 11 30.44 1.78 11.86
N ALA A 12 29.32 1.46 11.22
CA ALA A 12 29.31 0.74 9.94
C ALA A 12 29.88 1.57 8.78
N SER A 13 29.78 2.91 8.85
CA SER A 13 30.34 3.81 7.84
C SER A 13 31.86 3.97 7.94
N GLY A 14 32.47 3.52 9.05
CA GLY A 14 33.89 3.72 9.33
C GLY A 14 34.29 5.17 9.64
N LEU A 15 33.31 6.07 9.77
CA LEU A 15 33.53 7.48 10.11
C LEU A 15 33.54 7.68 11.63
N THR A 16 34.40 8.60 12.09
CA THR A 16 34.41 9.08 13.47
C THR A 16 33.41 10.21 13.67
N VAL A 17 33.04 10.45 14.94
CA VAL A 17 32.11 11.52 15.32
C VAL A 17 32.67 12.89 14.94
N GLU A 18 33.98 13.07 15.06
CA GLU A 18 34.74 14.27 14.71
C GLU A 18 34.67 14.54 13.20
N GLN A 19 34.88 13.52 12.37
CA GLN A 19 34.79 13.65 10.91
C GLN A 19 33.37 13.99 10.45
N ILE A 20 32.35 13.46 11.12
CA ILE A 20 30.95 13.81 10.83
C ILE A 20 30.66 15.26 11.23
N ALA A 21 31.14 15.67 12.40
CA ALA A 21 30.98 17.02 12.91
C ALA A 21 31.62 18.07 11.98
N GLU A 22 32.84 17.81 11.52
CA GLU A 22 33.57 18.64 10.56
C GLU A 22 32.80 18.78 9.24
N ARG A 23 32.34 17.66 8.66
CA ARG A 23 31.59 17.66 7.39
C ARG A 23 30.23 18.35 7.48
N LEU A 24 29.62 18.37 8.66
CA LEU A 24 28.33 19.00 8.90
C LEU A 24 28.44 20.44 9.43
N GLY A 25 29.66 20.93 9.69
CA GLY A 25 29.91 22.25 10.25
C GLY A 25 29.33 22.43 11.66
N VAL A 26 29.31 21.37 12.47
CA VAL A 26 28.81 21.37 13.85
C VAL A 26 29.90 20.91 14.82
N SER A 27 29.71 21.10 16.13
CA SER A 27 30.66 20.57 17.12
C SER A 27 30.50 19.06 17.32
N SER A 28 31.58 18.33 17.61
CA SER A 28 31.55 16.89 17.94
C SER A 28 30.56 16.60 19.07
N ARG A 29 30.54 17.46 20.09
CA ARG A 29 29.59 17.42 21.21
C ARG A 29 28.13 17.51 20.77
N THR A 30 27.84 18.17 19.65
CA THR A 30 26.47 18.23 19.08
C THR A 30 26.08 16.88 18.47
N VAL A 31 27.02 16.21 17.81
CA VAL A 31 26.80 14.88 17.21
C VAL A 31 26.70 13.81 18.29
N GLU A 32 27.55 13.84 19.31
CA GLU A 32 27.46 12.97 20.49
C GLU A 32 26.09 13.08 21.16
N ARG A 33 25.58 14.31 21.34
CA ARG A 33 24.24 14.54 21.90
C ARG A 33 23.12 13.92 21.07
N TRP A 34 23.25 13.87 19.74
CA TRP A 34 22.29 13.20 18.87
C TRP A 34 22.34 11.67 19.02
N VAL A 35 23.53 11.11 19.22
CA VAL A 35 23.75 9.67 19.46
C VAL A 35 23.26 9.27 20.85
N GLU A 36 23.54 10.07 21.87
CA GLU A 36 23.05 9.84 23.24
C GLU A 36 21.54 10.06 23.38
N ALA A 37 20.92 10.72 22.39
CA ALA A 37 19.53 11.18 22.42
C ALA A 37 19.19 11.94 23.73
N LYS A 38 20.17 12.71 24.23
CA LYS A 38 20.04 13.49 25.47
C LYS A 38 18.98 14.58 25.26
N ASP A 39 18.08 14.74 26.24
CA ASP A 39 16.94 15.67 26.20
C ASP A 39 15.93 15.45 25.07
N HIS A 40 15.85 14.26 24.45
CA HIS A 40 15.01 13.98 23.27
C HIS A 40 15.27 14.94 22.08
N ARG A 41 16.42 15.63 22.06
CA ARG A 41 16.74 16.61 21.03
C ARG A 41 17.16 15.92 19.75
N ARG A 42 16.25 15.91 18.79
CA ARG A 42 16.52 15.50 17.41
C ARG A 42 17.27 16.61 16.66
N PRO A 43 18.20 16.27 15.75
CA PRO A 43 18.78 17.25 14.85
C PRO A 43 17.68 17.99 14.08
N TYR A 44 17.89 19.24 13.71
CA TYR A 44 17.00 19.91 12.74
C TYR A 44 16.96 19.12 11.44
N ARG A 45 15.83 19.21 10.71
CA ARG A 45 15.56 18.44 9.49
C ARG A 45 16.71 18.49 8.46
N ARG A 46 17.35 19.65 8.31
CA ARG A 46 18.54 19.82 7.44
C ARG A 46 19.71 18.90 7.82
N PHE A 47 19.96 18.71 9.12
CA PHE A 47 21.04 17.86 9.62
C PHE A 47 20.66 16.38 9.57
N GLN A 48 19.37 16.05 9.73
CA GLN A 48 18.91 14.67 9.55
C GLN A 48 19.14 14.19 8.11
N TYR A 49 18.78 14.99 7.10
CA TYR A 49 19.06 14.68 5.70
C TYR A 49 20.56 14.62 5.40
N ALA A 50 21.34 15.57 5.93
CA ALA A 50 22.78 15.58 5.72
C ALA A 50 23.47 14.34 6.33
N LEU A 51 23.03 13.89 7.50
CA LEU A 51 23.50 12.64 8.12
C LEU A 51 23.07 11.40 7.33
N ALA A 52 21.81 11.33 6.90
CA ALA A 52 21.30 10.23 6.08
C ALA A 52 22.11 10.07 4.78
N ASN A 53 22.36 11.19 4.10
CA ASN A 53 23.20 11.22 2.90
C ASN A 53 24.65 10.85 3.19
N LEU A 54 25.23 11.37 4.28
CA LEU A 54 26.62 11.08 4.64
C LEU A 54 26.84 9.61 5.00
N LEU A 55 25.86 9.00 5.67
CA LEU A 55 25.90 7.60 6.11
C LEU A 55 25.33 6.62 5.06
N GLN A 56 24.81 7.14 3.93
CA GLN A 56 24.15 6.35 2.88
C GLN A 56 23.04 5.45 3.44
N ARG A 57 22.21 6.02 4.32
CA ARG A 57 21.06 5.34 4.95
C ARG A 57 19.78 6.14 4.71
N ASP A 58 18.64 5.46 4.74
CA ASP A 58 17.36 6.15 4.72
C ASP A 58 17.12 6.87 6.05
N LEU A 59 16.34 7.96 6.01
CA LEU A 59 16.01 8.74 7.21
C LEU A 59 15.23 7.89 8.23
N SER A 60 14.37 7.00 7.76
CA SER A 60 13.55 6.09 8.60
C SER A 60 14.36 4.99 9.28
N ASP A 61 15.53 4.65 8.73
CA ASP A 61 16.49 3.71 9.33
C ASP A 61 17.25 4.36 10.51
N LEU A 62 17.58 5.65 10.41
CA LEU A 62 18.36 6.38 11.43
C LEU A 62 17.49 6.97 12.54
N TRP A 63 16.27 7.39 12.20
CA TRP A 63 15.26 7.88 13.13
C TRP A 63 13.94 7.23 12.76
N SER A 64 13.65 6.08 13.40
CA SER A 64 12.32 5.53 13.35
C SER A 64 11.41 6.48 14.13
N ASP A 65 10.48 7.11 13.42
CA ASP A 65 9.54 8.09 13.94
C ASP A 65 8.54 7.40 14.87
N GLU A 66 8.93 6.85 16.01
CA GLU A 66 7.98 6.14 16.87
C GLU A 66 6.85 7.06 17.38
N GLN A 67 7.09 8.36 17.57
CA GLN A 67 6.03 9.33 17.92
C GLN A 67 5.19 9.79 16.71
N THR A 68 5.78 10.15 15.57
CA THR A 68 5.01 10.56 14.38
C THR A 68 4.28 9.36 13.76
N SER A 69 4.85 8.16 13.86
CA SER A 69 4.20 6.90 13.53
C SER A 69 3.12 6.57 14.54
N SER A 70 3.24 6.90 15.84
CA SER A 70 2.16 6.67 16.82
C SER A 70 0.97 7.59 16.57
N GLU A 71 1.16 8.88 16.30
CA GLU A 71 0.06 9.82 16.03
C GLU A 71 -0.59 9.56 14.67
N THR A 72 0.22 9.26 13.63
CA THR A 72 -0.29 8.91 12.30
C THR A 72 -0.89 7.50 12.28
N ALA A 73 -0.37 6.54 13.06
CA ALA A 73 -0.95 5.22 13.21
C ALA A 73 -2.12 5.18 14.19
N GLU A 74 -2.28 6.10 15.15
CA GLU A 74 -3.51 6.21 15.94
C GLU A 74 -4.64 6.76 15.08
N ALA A 75 -4.39 7.81 14.30
CA ALA A 75 -5.33 8.29 13.30
C ALA A 75 -5.65 7.20 12.23
N GLY A 76 -4.63 6.46 11.77
CA GLY A 76 -4.80 5.35 10.82
C GLY A 76 -5.47 4.11 11.43
N ARG A 77 -5.24 3.79 12.71
CA ARG A 77 -5.87 2.67 13.41
C ARG A 77 -7.34 2.95 13.72
N ALA A 78 -7.74 4.21 13.84
CA ALA A 78 -9.15 4.58 13.99
C ALA A 78 -10.00 4.25 12.75
N GLU A 79 -9.38 4.15 11.56
CA GLU A 79 -10.05 3.81 10.29
C GLU A 79 -9.78 2.36 9.81
N LEU A 80 -8.74 1.72 10.33
CA LEU A 80 -8.38 0.34 9.97
C LEU A 80 -9.17 -0.68 10.79
N VAL A 81 -10.17 -1.30 10.16
CA VAL A 81 -10.97 -2.38 10.79
C VAL A 81 -10.14 -3.63 11.07
N LYS A 82 -9.26 -4.02 10.14
CA LYS A 82 -8.36 -5.17 10.29
C LYS A 82 -7.25 -5.17 9.25
N LEU A 83 -6.02 -5.50 9.66
CA LEU A 83 -4.88 -5.72 8.77
C LEU A 83 -4.62 -7.21 8.62
N TYR A 84 -4.44 -7.67 7.38
CA TYR A 84 -4.04 -9.03 7.07
C TYR A 84 -2.64 -9.01 6.43
N PRO A 85 -1.63 -9.68 7.01
CA PRO A 85 -0.26 -9.60 6.52
C PRO A 85 -0.09 -10.21 5.12
N HIS A 86 -0.94 -11.19 4.78
CA HIS A 86 -0.98 -11.83 3.47
C HIS A 86 -2.42 -12.12 3.04
N ARG A 87 -2.72 -12.08 1.73
CA ARG A 87 -4.07 -12.38 1.21
C ARG A 87 -4.58 -13.78 1.60
N ALA A 88 -3.66 -14.73 1.77
CA ALA A 88 -3.98 -16.13 2.07
C ALA A 88 -4.63 -16.32 3.45
N VAL A 89 -4.44 -15.35 4.36
CA VAL A 89 -5.06 -15.37 5.70
C VAL A 89 -6.33 -14.51 5.78
N VAL A 90 -6.78 -13.94 4.66
CA VAL A 90 -8.06 -13.23 4.58
C VAL A 90 -9.19 -14.27 4.48
N PRO A 91 -10.20 -14.25 5.37
CA PRO A 91 -11.36 -15.14 5.26
C PRO A 91 -12.05 -14.97 3.90
N LYS A 92 -12.39 -16.08 3.25
CA LYS A 92 -12.97 -16.05 1.89
C LYS A 92 -14.30 -15.28 1.87
N GLU A 93 -15.10 -15.44 2.92
CA GLU A 93 -16.42 -14.85 3.10
C GLU A 93 -16.35 -13.32 3.26
N LEU A 94 -15.19 -12.79 3.67
CA LEU A 94 -15.00 -11.36 3.85
C LEU A 94 -15.12 -10.63 2.50
N TRP A 95 -14.55 -11.17 1.43
CA TRP A 95 -14.62 -10.55 0.10
C TRP A 95 -16.05 -10.41 -0.39
N THR A 96 -16.84 -11.49 -0.31
CA THR A 96 -18.25 -11.48 -0.67
C THR A 96 -19.02 -10.46 0.16
N THR A 97 -18.74 -10.39 1.46
CA THR A 97 -19.38 -9.42 2.37
C THR A 97 -19.04 -7.98 1.99
N LEU A 98 -17.79 -7.69 1.60
CA LEU A 98 -17.36 -6.34 1.21
C LEU A 98 -18.09 -5.88 -0.04
N TYR A 99 -18.15 -6.70 -1.08
CA TYR A 99 -18.81 -6.34 -2.33
C TYR A 99 -20.33 -6.27 -2.16
N ALA A 100 -20.93 -7.18 -1.38
CA ALA A 100 -22.36 -7.17 -1.09
C ALA A 100 -22.82 -5.90 -0.38
N LYS A 101 -21.95 -5.31 0.45
CA LYS A 101 -22.25 -4.06 1.20
C LYS A 101 -21.96 -2.79 0.41
N ALA A 102 -21.42 -2.88 -0.81
CA ALA A 102 -21.19 -1.71 -1.65
C ALA A 102 -22.53 -1.06 -2.05
N SER A 103 -22.68 0.24 -1.82
CA SER A 103 -23.93 0.99 -2.07
C SER A 103 -23.75 2.25 -2.90
N ARG A 104 -22.51 2.70 -3.14
CA ARG A 104 -22.21 3.91 -3.93
C ARG A 104 -21.43 3.60 -5.19
N HIS A 105 -20.35 2.85 -5.03
CA HIS A 105 -19.52 2.36 -6.12
C HIS A 105 -18.96 1.00 -5.74
N PHE A 106 -18.71 0.19 -6.76
CA PHE A 106 -17.95 -1.04 -6.65
C PHE A 106 -16.82 -1.03 -7.68
N ASP A 107 -15.64 -0.63 -7.24
CA ASP A 107 -14.42 -0.70 -8.04
C ASP A 107 -13.58 -1.93 -7.64
N LEU A 108 -13.10 -2.67 -8.63
CA LEU A 108 -12.11 -3.75 -8.48
C LEU A 108 -10.89 -3.39 -9.31
N VAL A 109 -9.70 -3.41 -8.70
CA VAL A 109 -8.43 -3.26 -9.42
C VAL A 109 -7.57 -4.48 -9.12
N VAL A 110 -7.24 -5.23 -10.17
CA VAL A 110 -6.47 -6.47 -10.08
C VAL A 110 -5.56 -6.60 -11.30
N TYR A 111 -4.56 -7.47 -11.22
CA TYR A 111 -3.91 -7.96 -12.43
C TYR A 111 -4.86 -8.90 -13.17
N ALA A 112 -4.96 -10.15 -12.72
CA ALA A 112 -5.89 -11.12 -13.30
C ALA A 112 -7.20 -11.24 -12.52
N GLY A 113 -7.16 -11.17 -11.18
CA GLY A 113 -8.33 -11.47 -10.35
C GLY A 113 -8.96 -12.83 -10.65
N PHE A 114 -8.14 -13.80 -11.10
CA PHE A 114 -8.61 -14.99 -11.80
C PHE A 114 -9.71 -15.77 -11.04
N TRP A 115 -9.55 -15.91 -9.72
CA TRP A 115 -10.54 -16.57 -8.86
C TRP A 115 -11.92 -15.92 -8.85
N LEU A 116 -12.01 -14.59 -9.04
CA LEU A 116 -13.29 -13.88 -9.14
C LEU A 116 -13.96 -14.12 -10.49
N SER A 117 -13.17 -14.34 -11.54
CA SER A 117 -13.70 -14.62 -12.88
C SER A 117 -14.35 -16.00 -12.98
N GLU A 118 -14.08 -16.90 -12.03
CA GLU A 118 -14.62 -18.25 -11.96
C GLU A 118 -15.74 -18.40 -10.90
N ASP A 119 -16.04 -17.36 -10.13
CA ASP A 119 -17.00 -17.42 -9.02
C ASP A 119 -18.43 -17.00 -9.47
N PRO A 120 -19.40 -17.93 -9.53
CA PRO A 120 -20.78 -17.58 -9.90
C PRO A 120 -21.45 -16.60 -8.94
N LEU A 121 -21.08 -16.61 -7.65
CA LEU A 121 -21.62 -15.67 -6.67
C LEU A 121 -21.20 -14.24 -7.00
N PHE A 122 -19.96 -14.05 -7.43
CA PHE A 122 -19.45 -12.76 -7.85
C PHE A 122 -20.22 -12.20 -9.06
N PHE A 123 -20.51 -13.05 -10.05
CA PHE A 123 -21.29 -12.64 -11.23
C PHE A 123 -22.72 -12.25 -10.88
N ARG A 124 -23.38 -13.00 -9.96
CA ARG A 124 -24.71 -12.63 -9.48
C ARG A 124 -24.68 -11.27 -8.78
N LEU A 125 -23.70 -11.07 -7.91
CA LEU A 125 -23.56 -9.84 -7.14
C LEU A 125 -23.31 -8.61 -8.04
N ILE A 126 -22.49 -8.74 -9.09
CA ILE A 126 -22.30 -7.63 -10.04
C ILE A 126 -23.62 -7.26 -10.73
N ARG A 127 -24.42 -8.25 -11.14
CA ARG A 127 -25.71 -7.99 -11.79
C ARG A 127 -26.69 -7.33 -10.83
N GLU A 128 -26.76 -7.80 -9.59
CA GLU A 128 -27.58 -7.19 -8.53
C GLU A 128 -27.16 -5.75 -8.28
N LYS A 129 -25.86 -5.48 -8.14
CA LYS A 129 -25.34 -4.12 -7.92
C LYS A 129 -25.63 -3.19 -9.08
N ALA A 130 -25.42 -3.64 -10.31
CA ALA A 130 -25.73 -2.88 -11.50
C ALA A 130 -27.24 -2.59 -11.62
N HIS A 131 -28.08 -3.58 -11.32
CA HIS A 131 -29.54 -3.42 -11.29
C HIS A 131 -30.00 -2.41 -10.23
N ASP A 132 -29.37 -2.42 -9.04
CA ASP A 132 -29.63 -1.48 -7.96
C ASP A 132 -29.08 -0.07 -8.23
N GLY A 133 -28.51 0.17 -9.42
CA GLY A 133 -27.95 1.46 -9.82
C GLY A 133 -26.58 1.78 -9.23
N VAL A 134 -25.91 0.80 -8.60
CA VAL A 134 -24.54 0.96 -8.11
C VAL A 134 -23.57 0.79 -9.29
N PRO A 135 -22.79 1.82 -9.67
CA PRO A 135 -21.82 1.70 -10.73
C PRO A 135 -20.71 0.73 -10.34
N VAL A 136 -20.44 -0.24 -11.20
CA VAL A 136 -19.40 -1.26 -11.05
C VAL A 136 -18.29 -0.99 -12.07
N ARG A 137 -17.03 -0.99 -11.63
CA ARG A 137 -15.87 -0.89 -12.51
C ARG A 137 -14.86 -1.97 -12.19
N LEU A 138 -14.51 -2.76 -13.19
CA LEU A 138 -13.50 -3.80 -13.10
C LEU A 138 -12.28 -3.39 -13.93
N MET A 139 -11.15 -3.21 -13.27
CA MET A 139 -9.88 -2.81 -13.88
C MET A 139 -8.89 -3.97 -13.79
N LEU A 140 -8.58 -4.59 -14.93
CA LEU A 140 -7.63 -5.68 -15.04
C LEU A 140 -6.30 -5.17 -15.61
N GLY A 141 -5.21 -5.89 -15.38
CA GLY A 141 -3.93 -5.56 -16.01
C GLY A 141 -4.04 -5.67 -17.54
N ASP A 142 -3.32 -4.84 -18.29
CA ASP A 142 -3.24 -4.97 -19.74
C ASP A 142 -2.28 -6.11 -20.10
N PRO A 143 -2.75 -7.23 -20.72
CA PRO A 143 -1.91 -8.36 -21.07
C PRO A 143 -0.74 -8.03 -22.01
N GLY A 144 -0.80 -6.92 -22.74
CA GLY A 144 0.26 -6.45 -23.62
C GLY A 144 1.26 -5.51 -22.95
N SER A 145 1.05 -5.13 -21.70
CA SER A 145 1.88 -4.13 -21.02
C SER A 145 3.15 -4.72 -20.41
N SER A 146 4.22 -3.91 -20.39
CA SER A 146 5.47 -4.26 -19.71
C SER A 146 5.31 -4.42 -18.20
N SER A 147 4.36 -3.72 -17.57
CA SER A 147 4.08 -3.87 -16.14
C SER A 147 3.51 -5.26 -15.81
N VAL A 148 2.63 -5.81 -16.66
CA VAL A 148 2.12 -7.17 -16.53
C VAL A 148 3.22 -8.20 -16.75
N ALA A 149 4.08 -7.99 -17.74
CA ALA A 149 5.23 -8.85 -17.98
C ALA A 149 6.17 -8.89 -16.75
N GLN A 150 6.57 -7.71 -16.24
CA GLN A 150 7.40 -7.59 -15.05
C GLN A 150 6.73 -8.22 -13.82
N ARG A 151 5.40 -8.07 -13.68
CA ARG A 151 4.67 -8.71 -12.59
C ARG A 151 4.71 -10.23 -12.68
N GLY A 152 4.64 -10.78 -13.89
CA GLY A 152 4.81 -12.20 -14.13
C GLY A 152 6.16 -12.71 -13.64
N GLU A 153 7.24 -12.01 -13.97
CA GLU A 153 8.59 -12.31 -13.49
C GLU A 153 8.68 -12.21 -11.96
N ASP A 154 8.15 -11.13 -11.38
CA ASP A 154 8.14 -10.90 -9.93
C ASP A 154 7.41 -11.98 -9.14
N GLU A 155 6.36 -12.58 -9.71
CA GLU A 155 5.59 -13.68 -9.11
C GLU A 155 6.16 -15.07 -9.45
N GLY A 156 7.22 -15.15 -10.26
CA GLY A 156 7.81 -16.41 -10.69
C GLY A 156 6.94 -17.23 -11.66
N ILE A 157 5.97 -16.58 -12.32
CA ILE A 157 5.06 -17.22 -13.29
C ILE A 157 5.29 -16.74 -14.73
N GLY A 158 6.15 -15.74 -14.92
CA GLY A 158 6.54 -15.15 -16.21
C GLY A 158 5.33 -14.87 -17.12
N PRO A 159 5.31 -15.39 -18.37
CA PRO A 159 4.27 -15.07 -19.34
C PRO A 159 2.88 -15.58 -18.96
N ALA A 160 2.77 -16.48 -17.98
CA ALA A 160 1.48 -17.01 -17.54
C ALA A 160 0.58 -15.92 -16.94
N MET A 161 1.13 -14.80 -16.44
CA MET A 161 0.33 -13.68 -15.94
C MET A 161 -0.58 -13.12 -17.03
N ALA A 162 -0.04 -12.79 -18.20
CA ALA A 162 -0.81 -12.27 -19.33
C ALA A 162 -1.89 -13.26 -19.79
N SER A 163 -1.57 -14.56 -19.80
CA SER A 163 -2.52 -15.62 -20.15
C SER A 163 -3.66 -15.74 -19.13
N LYS A 164 -3.39 -15.63 -17.84
CA LYS A 164 -4.43 -15.61 -16.79
C LYS A 164 -5.37 -14.43 -16.94
N ILE A 165 -4.85 -13.25 -17.28
CA ILE A 165 -5.67 -12.06 -17.51
C ILE A 165 -6.59 -12.26 -18.73
N ARG A 166 -6.04 -12.75 -19.85
CA ARG A 166 -6.85 -13.06 -21.04
C ARG A 166 -7.97 -14.05 -20.74
N ASN A 167 -7.68 -15.07 -19.92
CA ASN A 167 -8.68 -16.04 -19.49
C ASN A 167 -9.76 -15.39 -18.59
N ALA A 168 -9.36 -14.56 -17.63
CA ALA A 168 -10.31 -13.84 -16.79
C ALA A 168 -11.24 -12.93 -17.60
N LEU A 169 -10.72 -12.21 -18.60
CA LEU A 169 -11.52 -11.39 -19.51
C LEU A 169 -12.51 -12.23 -20.33
N ALA A 170 -12.10 -13.40 -20.80
CA ALA A 170 -13.00 -14.32 -21.51
C ALA A 170 -14.15 -14.79 -20.59
N ASN A 171 -13.82 -15.17 -19.35
CA ASN A 171 -14.81 -15.57 -18.35
C ASN A 171 -15.80 -14.45 -18.02
N TYR A 172 -15.34 -13.19 -17.97
CA TYR A 172 -16.19 -12.02 -17.76
C TYR A 172 -17.10 -11.66 -18.94
N GLY A 173 -16.98 -12.35 -20.08
CA GLY A 173 -17.79 -12.14 -21.29
C GLY A 173 -19.29 -11.84 -21.03
N PRO A 174 -19.99 -12.62 -20.19
CA PRO A 174 -21.41 -12.40 -19.88
C PRO A 174 -21.74 -11.10 -19.13
N LEU A 175 -20.74 -10.34 -18.67
CA LEU A 175 -20.91 -9.05 -18.00
C LEU A 175 -20.55 -7.87 -18.92
N PHE A 176 -19.93 -8.11 -20.07
CA PHE A 176 -19.62 -7.06 -21.03
C PHE A 176 -20.90 -6.47 -21.62
N GLY A 177 -20.96 -5.12 -21.67
CA GLY A 177 -22.12 -4.39 -22.17
C GLY A 177 -23.29 -4.30 -21.18
N LEU A 178 -23.18 -4.88 -19.97
CA LEU A 178 -24.19 -4.71 -18.95
C LEU A 178 -24.23 -3.23 -18.49
N SER A 179 -25.43 -2.62 -18.50
CA SER A 179 -25.60 -1.24 -18.05
C SER A 179 -25.10 -1.08 -16.61
N GLY A 180 -24.31 -0.03 -16.35
CA GLY A 180 -23.72 0.21 -15.04
C GLY A 180 -22.46 -0.61 -14.72
N VAL A 181 -21.99 -1.47 -15.63
CA VAL A 181 -20.73 -2.21 -15.47
C VAL A 181 -19.70 -1.77 -16.52
N GLU A 182 -18.55 -1.33 -16.03
CA GLU A 182 -17.44 -0.87 -16.86
C GLU A 182 -16.22 -1.79 -16.70
N PHE A 183 -15.55 -2.10 -17.81
CA PHE A 183 -14.27 -2.79 -17.80
C PHE A 183 -13.17 -1.88 -18.35
N ARG A 184 -12.01 -1.88 -17.69
CA ARG A 184 -10.81 -1.15 -18.14
C ARG A 184 -9.58 -2.04 -18.03
N LEU A 185 -8.60 -1.78 -18.90
CA LEU A 185 -7.26 -2.34 -18.77
C LEU A 185 -6.31 -1.26 -18.24
N HIS A 186 -5.38 -1.65 -17.36
CA HIS A 186 -4.37 -0.76 -16.82
C HIS A 186 -2.96 -1.26 -17.10
N SER A 187 -2.06 -0.32 -17.40
CA SER A 187 -0.64 -0.57 -17.65
C SER A 187 0.26 -0.08 -16.51
N ARG A 188 -0.31 0.20 -15.33
CA ARG A 188 0.44 0.70 -14.16
C ARG A 188 0.77 -0.43 -13.20
N ALA A 189 1.92 -0.32 -12.56
CA ALA A 189 2.29 -1.22 -11.49
C ALA A 189 1.31 -1.08 -10.31
N VAL A 190 0.61 -2.15 -9.99
CA VAL A 190 -0.12 -2.27 -8.71
C VAL A 190 0.87 -2.79 -7.66
N ALA A 191 0.97 -2.11 -6.52
CA ALA A 191 1.96 -2.42 -5.48
C ALA A 191 1.86 -3.90 -5.03
N LYS A 192 2.99 -4.53 -4.65
CA LYS A 192 3.02 -5.96 -4.29
C LYS A 192 2.18 -6.31 -3.05
N SER A 193 2.03 -5.35 -2.13
CA SER A 193 1.12 -5.43 -0.97
C SER A 193 -0.35 -5.22 -1.35
N CYS A 194 -0.62 -4.88 -2.61
CA CYS A 194 -1.92 -4.59 -3.17
C CYS A 194 -2.38 -5.66 -4.18
N ASP A 195 -2.45 -6.92 -3.74
CA ASP A 195 -3.69 -7.70 -4.01
C ASP A 195 -4.85 -7.10 -3.18
N LEU A 196 -4.93 -5.77 -3.19
CA LEU A 196 -5.89 -4.96 -2.49
C LEU A 196 -7.00 -4.81 -3.50
N VAL A 197 -8.03 -5.63 -3.34
CA VAL A 197 -9.32 -5.16 -3.80
C VAL A 197 -9.63 -3.95 -2.92
N VAL A 198 -9.31 -2.77 -3.44
CA VAL A 198 -9.78 -1.51 -2.88
C VAL A 198 -11.27 -1.48 -3.19
N ALA A 199 -12.06 -2.20 -2.40
CA ALA A 199 -13.46 -1.87 -2.25
C ALA A 199 -13.48 -0.52 -1.54
N LEU A 200 -13.44 0.56 -2.31
CA LEU A 200 -13.52 1.93 -1.83
C LEU A 200 -14.97 2.18 -1.38
N VAL A 201 -15.40 1.48 -0.33
CA VAL A 201 -16.66 1.70 0.35
C VAL A 201 -16.47 2.93 1.22
N ARG A 202 -16.61 4.12 0.62
CA ARG A 202 -16.69 5.37 1.37
C ARG A 202 -17.93 5.30 2.26
N ARG A 203 -17.76 4.88 3.53
CA ARG A 203 -18.80 5.05 4.54
C ARG A 203 -19.08 6.54 4.68
N CYS A 204 -20.35 6.91 4.59
CA CYS A 204 -20.77 8.25 4.97
C CYS A 204 -20.59 8.38 6.49
N PRO A 205 -20.08 9.50 7.02
CA PRO A 205 -20.28 9.80 8.42
C PRO A 205 -21.80 9.87 8.64
N VAL A 206 -22.29 9.08 9.58
CA VAL A 206 -23.68 9.14 10.03
C VAL A 206 -23.96 10.60 10.40
N GLY A 207 -24.92 11.21 9.71
CA GLY A 207 -25.34 12.57 10.02
C GLY A 207 -25.72 12.66 11.49
N ARG A 208 -25.17 13.66 12.19
CA ARG A 208 -25.71 14.11 13.46
C ARG A 208 -27.19 14.43 13.23
N ALA A 209 -28.07 13.56 13.71
CA ALA A 209 -29.46 13.87 13.90
C ALA A 209 -29.54 15.02 14.92
N GLY A 210 -30.31 16.04 14.56
CA GLY A 210 -30.48 17.26 15.34
C GLY A 210 -31.06 17.02 16.73
N GLY A 211 -30.66 17.92 17.63
CA GLY A 211 -31.37 18.37 18.81
C GLY A 211 -31.31 19.88 18.82
#